data_AF-A0AAN1XZE5-F1
#
_entry.id   AF-A0AAN1XZE5-F1
#
_cell.length_a   1.000
_cell.length_b   1.000
_cell.length_c   1.000
_cell.angle_alpha   90.00
_cell.angle_beta   90.00
_cell.angle_gamma   90.00
#
_symmetry.space_group_name_H-M   'P 1'
#
loop_
_entity.id
_entity.type
_entity.pdbx_description
1 polymer ?
#
loop_
_entity_poly.entity_id
_entity_poly.type
_entity_poly.pdbx_seq_one_letter_code
_entity_poly.pdbx_strand_id
1 'polypeptide(L)'
;MLNFLVRLVLYALLLGLSARVAQTLWTSNGLDTVAALQPLHDTGFLTLAIAPLVLALLGVGVLRSLCVFAACFLAAAAITAPIVLARLVTAGA
;
A
#
# COMPACT_ATOMS: atom_id res chain seq x y z
N MET A 1 -18.19 -1.25 -19.13
CA MET A 1 -18.02 -1.99 -17.84
C MET A 1 -16.77 -2.87 -17.81
N LEU A 2 -16.50 -3.70 -18.83
CA LEU A 2 -15.34 -4.61 -18.83
C LEU A 2 -14.00 -3.91 -18.55
N ASN A 3 -13.74 -2.76 -19.18
CA ASN A 3 -12.49 -2.01 -18.99
C ASN A 3 -12.32 -1.45 -17.56
N PHE A 4 -13.42 -1.18 -16.84
CA PHE A 4 -13.39 -0.80 -15.43
C PHE A 4 -13.03 -2.02 -14.55
N LEU A 5 -13.68 -3.16 -14.76
CA LEU A 5 -13.41 -4.40 -14.03
C LEU A 5 -11.95 -4.84 -14.16
N VAL A 6 -11.39 -4.80 -15.37
CA VAL A 6 -9.98 -5.17 -15.60
C VAL A 6 -9.03 -4.26 -14.82
N ARG A 7 -9.26 -2.93 -14.84
CA ARG A 7 -8.45 -1.98 -14.06
C ARG A 7 -8.58 -2.20 -12.56
N LEU A 8 -9.79 -2.42 -12.07
CA LEU A 8 -10.06 -2.70 -10.66
C LEU A 8 -9.29 -3.95 -10.19
N VAL A 9 -9.38 -5.05 -10.95
CA VAL A 9 -8.68 -6.30 -10.63
C VAL A 9 -7.16 -6.10 -10.66
N LEU A 10 -6.62 -5.39 -11.66
CA LEU A 10 -5.19 -5.13 -11.75
C LEU A 10 -4.66 -4.29 -10.58
N TYR A 11 -5.34 -3.19 -10.23
CA TYR A 11 -4.95 -2.37 -9.09
C TYR A 11 -5.12 -3.10 -7.75
N ALA A 12 -6.17 -3.92 -7.61
CA ALA A 12 -6.40 -4.72 -6.42
C ALA A 12 -5.32 -5.79 -6.25
N LEU A 13 -4.91 -6.46 -7.33
CA LEU A 13 -3.81 -7.42 -7.30
C LEU A 13 -2.48 -6.74 -6.93
N LEU A 14 -2.16 -5.62 -7.57
CA LEU A 14 -0.92 -4.88 -7.32
C LEU A 14 -0.83 -4.44 -5.85
N LEU A 15 -1.86 -3.75 -5.35
CA LEU A 15 -1.86 -3.21 -3.99
C LEU A 15 -2.06 -4.31 -2.95
N GLY A 16 -2.81 -5.38 -3.25
CA GLY A 16 -2.99 -6.52 -2.36
C GLY A 16 -1.70 -7.33 -2.16
N LEU A 17 -0.93 -7.57 -3.23
CA LEU A 17 0.41 -8.17 -3.14
C LEU A 17 1.35 -7.29 -2.30
N SER A 18 1.33 -5.98 -2.57
CA SER A 18 2.17 -5.01 -1.84
C SER A 18 1.83 -4.98 -0.34
N ALA A 19 0.54 -5.00 0.01
CA ALA A 19 0.07 -5.05 1.39
C ALA A 19 0.49 -6.35 2.09
N ARG A 20 0.44 -7.49 1.39
CA ARG A 20 0.93 -8.76 1.93
C ARG A 20 2.42 -8.74 2.21
N VAL A 21 3.22 -8.20 1.29
CA VAL A 21 4.68 -8.03 1.50
C VAL A 21 4.93 -7.09 2.69
N ALA A 22 4.21 -5.97 2.75
CA ALA A 22 4.30 -5.03 3.87
C ALA A 22 4.02 -5.70 5.22
N GLN A 23 2.94 -6.50 5.31
CA GLN A 23 2.62 -7.26 6.53
C GLN A 23 3.77 -8.20 6.92
N THR A 24 4.31 -8.95 5.96
CA THR A 24 5.40 -9.90 6.26
C THR A 24 6.66 -9.19 6.74
N LEU A 25 6.99 -8.03 6.17
CA LEU A 25 8.13 -7.22 6.63
C LEU A 25 7.86 -6.60 8.00
N TRP A 26 6.61 -6.20 8.25
CA TRP A 26 6.20 -5.61 9.52
C TRP A 26 6.40 -6.59 10.68
N THR A 27 5.89 -7.81 10.52
CA THR A 27 6.02 -8.87 11.54
C THR A 27 7.46 -9.37 11.67
N SER A 28 8.17 -9.55 10.55
CA SER A 28 9.57 -10.00 10.56
C SER A 28 10.52 -9.02 11.25
N ASN A 29 10.20 -7.72 11.21
CA ASN A 29 10.97 -6.67 11.88
C ASN A 29 10.52 -6.42 13.35
N GLY A 30 9.57 -7.18 13.87
CA GLY A 30 9.11 -7.06 15.26
C GLY A 30 8.33 -5.77 15.56
N LEU A 31 7.85 -5.06 14.53
CA LEU A 31 7.17 -3.77 14.68
C LEU A 31 5.82 -3.90 15.42
N ASP A 32 5.24 -5.10 15.45
CA ASP A 32 4.04 -5.46 16.21
C ASP A 32 4.16 -5.16 17.72
N THR A 33 5.39 -5.15 18.24
CA THR A 33 5.66 -4.91 19.66
C THR A 33 5.62 -3.43 20.03
N VAL A 34 5.61 -2.53 19.03
CA VAL A 34 5.64 -1.08 19.22
C VAL A 34 4.24 -0.52 19.05
N ALA A 35 3.49 -0.41 20.16
CA ALA A 35 2.10 0.04 20.15
C ALA A 35 1.87 1.41 19.48
N ALA A 36 2.87 2.30 19.52
CA ALA A 36 2.80 3.62 18.88
C ALA A 36 2.75 3.54 17.33
N LEU A 37 3.22 2.46 16.72
CA LEU A 37 3.26 2.26 15.27
C LEU A 37 2.01 1.57 14.72
N GLN A 38 1.24 0.90 15.58
CA GLN A 38 0.01 0.21 15.23
C GLN A 38 -1.03 1.07 14.47
N PRO A 39 -1.36 2.31 14.88
CA PRO A 39 -2.32 3.12 14.14
C PRO A 39 -1.84 3.48 12.73
N LEU A 40 -0.52 3.59 12.52
CA LEU A 40 0.07 3.85 11.22
C LEU A 40 -0.14 2.66 10.28
N HIS A 41 0.05 1.45 10.81
CA HIS A 41 -0.17 0.20 10.11
C HIS A 41 -1.63 0.03 9.70
N ASP A 42 -2.56 0.22 10.63
CA ASP A 42 -4.00 0.04 10.39
C ASP A 42 -4.54 1.04 9.35
N THR A 43 -4.14 2.30 9.47
CA THR A 43 -4.53 3.35 8.52
C THR A 43 -3.94 3.10 7.13
N GLY A 44 -2.69 2.64 7.05
CA GLY A 44 -2.03 2.25 5.81
C GLY A 44 -2.74 1.11 5.10
N PHE A 45 -3.12 0.06 5.85
CA PHE A 45 -3.88 -1.07 5.33
C PHE A 45 -5.25 -0.68 4.78
N LEU A 46 -5.97 0.16 5.52
CA LEU A 46 -7.29 0.65 5.13
C LEU A 46 -7.20 1.50 3.84
N THR A 47 -6.16 2.33 3.73
CA THR A 47 -5.88 3.11 2.52
C THR A 47 -5.62 2.22 1.31
N LEU A 48 -4.80 1.17 1.47
CA LEU A 48 -4.50 0.19 0.41
C LEU A 48 -5.73 -0.62 -0.01
N ALA A 49 -6.70 -0.85 0.88
CA ALA A 49 -7.94 -1.55 0.57
C ALA A 49 -8.89 -0.70 -0.30
N ILE A 50 -8.95 0.61 -0.08
CA ILE A 50 -9.85 1.53 -0.80
C ILE A 50 -9.24 2.04 -2.11
N ALA A 51 -7.91 2.21 -2.16
CA ALA A 51 -7.20 2.77 -3.31
C ALA A 51 -7.51 2.09 -4.68
N PRO A 52 -7.64 0.75 -4.81
CA PRO A 52 -7.97 0.12 -6.08
C PRO A 52 -9.28 0.60 -6.68
N LEU A 53 -10.30 0.82 -5.84
CA LEU A 53 -11.61 1.30 -6.26
C LEU A 53 -11.52 2.73 -6.80
N VAL A 54 -10.85 3.61 -6.06
CA VAL A 54 -10.65 5.02 -6.44
C VAL A 54 -9.87 5.12 -7.75
N LEU A 55 -8.80 4.35 -7.90
CA LEU A 55 -7.97 4.30 -9.10
C LEU A 55 -8.72 3.73 -10.32
N ALA A 56 -9.59 2.74 -10.10
CA ALA A 56 -10.42 2.17 -11.16
C ALA A 56 -11.48 3.17 -11.65
N LEU A 57 -12.05 3.99 -10.74
CA LEU A 57 -13.02 5.03 -11.07
C LEU A 57 -12.39 6.19 -11.84
N LEU A 58 -11.21 6.65 -11.42
CA LEU A 58 -10.50 7.80 -12.02
C LEU A 58 -9.67 7.43 -13.26
N GLY A 59 -9.38 6.14 -13.48
CA GLY A 59 -8.42 5.66 -14.47
C GLY A 59 -8.85 5.77 -15.95
N VAL A 60 -9.65 6.76 -16.33
CA VAL A 60 -10.16 6.96 -17.70
C VAL A 60 -9.49 8.18 -18.35
N GLY A 61 -9.19 8.10 -19.65
CA GLY A 61 -8.64 9.23 -20.42
C GLY A 61 -7.25 9.68 -19.94
N VAL A 62 -7.05 10.99 -19.85
CA VAL A 62 -5.77 11.63 -19.48
C VAL A 62 -5.35 11.30 -18.04
N LEU A 63 -6.31 11.05 -17.14
CA LEU A 63 -6.03 10.70 -15.73
C LEU A 63 -5.47 9.29 -15.56
N ARG A 64 -5.50 8.44 -16.59
CA ARG A 64 -5.01 7.06 -16.51
C ARG A 64 -3.54 7.00 -16.09
N SER A 65 -2.70 7.85 -16.68
CA SER A 65 -1.26 7.87 -16.39
C SER A 65 -0.98 8.26 -14.94
N LEU A 66 -1.75 9.22 -14.41
CA LEU A 66 -1.68 9.61 -13.00
C LEU A 66 -2.14 8.49 -12.07
N CYS A 67 -3.18 7.75 -12.43
CA CYS A 67 -3.64 6.60 -11.65
C CYS A 67 -2.60 5.47 -11.61
N VAL A 68 -1.95 5.18 -12.74
CA VAL A 68 -0.87 4.18 -12.78
C VAL A 68 0.31 4.63 -11.92
N PHE A 69 0.71 5.90 -12.03
CA PHE A 69 1.76 6.46 -11.17
C PHE A 69 1.41 6.35 -9.69
N ALA A 70 0.20 6.77 -9.30
CA ALA A 70 -0.26 6.69 -7.93
C ALA A 70 -0.31 5.25 -7.39
N ALA A 71 -0.75 4.29 -8.22
CA ALA A 71 -0.76 2.87 -7.86
C ALA A 71 0.66 2.35 -7.58
N CYS A 72 1.61 2.64 -8.48
CA CYS A 72 3.02 2.25 -8.31
C CYS A 72 3.65 2.93 -7.09
N PHE A 73 3.35 4.22 -6.88
CA PHE A 73 3.84 4.97 -5.72
C PHE A 73 3.33 4.37 -4.40
N LEU A 74 2.02 4.08 -4.31
CA LEU A 74 1.43 3.45 -3.13
C LEU A 74 2.01 2.06 -2.85
N ALA A 75 2.23 1.25 -3.91
CA ALA A 75 2.86 -0.05 -3.79
C ALA A 75 4.29 0.06 -3.23
N ALA A 76 5.10 0.98 -3.78
CA ALA A 76 6.46 1.21 -3.31
C ALA A 76 6.48 1.74 -1.86
N ALA A 77 5.58 2.67 -1.53
CA ALA A 77 5.44 3.22 -0.17
C ALA A 77 5.08 2.13 0.85
N ALA A 78 4.14 1.23 0.50
CA ALA A 78 3.74 0.13 1.36
C ALA A 78 4.90 -0.81 1.70
N ILE A 79 5.78 -1.10 0.73
CA ILE A 79 6.92 -2.00 0.92
C ILE A 79 8.06 -1.31 1.69
N THR A 80 8.29 -0.02 1.43
CA THR A 80 9.42 0.72 2.04
C THR A 80 9.13 1.19 3.46
N ALA A 81 7.88 1.51 3.81
CA ALA A 81 7.48 1.96 5.14
C ALA A 81 7.95 1.04 6.29
N PRO A 82 7.70 -0.29 6.29
CA PRO A 82 8.17 -1.16 7.36
C PRO A 82 9.70 -1.21 7.48
N ILE A 83 10.43 -1.07 6.37
CA ILE A 83 11.90 -1.06 6.38
C ILE A 83 12.42 0.21 7.06
N VAL A 84 11.86 1.37 6.70
CA VAL A 84 12.25 2.66 7.28
C VAL A 84 11.89 2.71 8.76
N LEU A 85 10.70 2.26 9.13
CA LEU A 85 10.26 2.21 10.54
C LEU A 85 11.13 1.29 11.38
N ALA A 86 11.49 0.11 10.86
CA ALA A 86 12.41 -0.80 11.55
C ALA A 86 13.76 -0.12 11.83
N ARG A 87 14.30 0.63 10.86
CA ARG A 87 15.55 1.39 11.05
C ARG A 87 15.43 2.46 12.13
N LEU A 88 14.33 3.21 12.14
CA LEU A 88 14.09 4.27 13.13
C LEU A 88 13.93 3.70 14.54
N VAL A 89 13.22 2.57 14.70
CA VAL A 89 13.09 1.88 15.98
C VAL A 89 14.45 1.39 16.47
N THR A 90 15.28 0.80 15.60
CA THR A 90 16.62 0.32 15.97
C THR A 90 17.65 1.44 16.24
N ALA A 91 17.45 2.64 15.69
CA ALA A 91 18.36 3.78 15.90
C ALA A 91 18.04 4.57 17.18
N GLY A 92 16.83 4.40 17.73
CA GLY A 92 16.39 5.02 18.98
C GLY A 92 16.56 4.14 20.22
N ALA A 93 17.02 2.89 20.05
CA ALA A 93 17.38 1.95 21.12
C ALA A 93 18.88 2.01 21.42
#